data_AF-A0A4Q6BT97-F1
#
_entry.id   AF-A0A4Q6BT97-F1
#
_cell.length_a   1.000
_cell.length_b   1.000
_cell.length_c   1.000
_cell.angle_alpha   90.00
_cell.angle_beta   90.00
_cell.angle_gamma   90.00
#
_symmetry.space_group_name_H-M   'P 1'
#
loop_
_entity.id
_entity.type
_entity.pdbx_description
1 polymer ?
#
loop_
_entity_poly.entity_id
_entity_poly.type
_entity_poly.pdbx_seq_one_letter_code
_entity_poly.pdbx_strand_id
1 'polypeptide(L)'
;MASPPTAARAPHPDDRTAMRVWGFAALVWVASCSDGDTDKTGGPSGASSSGAGDASASSSGTIPGGDSDTVVVHAVVDLPRTARTRTLSGLTGEGPHFYAVPDKDRRIVGLTANADYTGFEIDDGTVLTGLVHPTWDGEGIARAPDGSFYLVADETAPNVVHVSAEGAFLAQIPVPGRYAGQPRNNKGLESLSIAPSGAFLFSCNESALTTDGVAATKTQGTVVRILRLAVGQAGSREYAYRTESLGAGSGGDMGVSEVHA
;
A
#
# COMPACT_ATOMS: atom_id res chain seq x y z
N MET A 1 -59.35 -5.07 25.17
CA MET A 1 -58.18 -4.89 26.06
C MET A 1 -56.95 -4.82 25.17
N ALA A 2 -56.38 -3.64 24.97
CA ALA A 2 -55.18 -3.43 24.18
C ALA A 2 -53.99 -3.23 25.13
N SER A 3 -52.93 -4.01 24.94
CA SER A 3 -51.70 -3.91 25.73
C SER A 3 -51.01 -2.56 25.49
N PRO A 4 -50.37 -1.95 26.51
CA PRO A 4 -49.68 -0.68 26.34
C PRO A 4 -48.36 -0.89 25.56
N PRO A 5 -47.88 0.14 24.84
CA PRO A 5 -46.61 0.06 24.12
C PRO A 5 -45.43 0.03 25.10
N THR A 6 -44.50 -0.88 24.85
CA THR A 6 -43.25 -1.05 25.60
C THR A 6 -42.37 0.17 25.39
N ALA A 7 -42.00 0.85 26.48
CA ALA A 7 -41.07 1.98 26.46
C ALA A 7 -39.69 1.54 25.95
N ALA A 8 -39.13 2.28 24.99
CA ALA A 8 -37.79 2.07 24.48
C ALA A 8 -36.76 2.31 25.59
N ARG A 9 -35.93 1.30 25.86
CA ARG A 9 -34.82 1.35 26.82
C ARG A 9 -33.73 2.27 26.27
N ALA A 10 -33.32 3.28 27.04
CA ALA A 10 -32.20 4.16 26.69
C ALA A 10 -30.89 3.34 26.59
N PRO A 11 -30.00 3.65 25.62
CA PRO A 11 -28.74 2.94 25.45
C PRO A 11 -27.80 3.14 26.64
N HIS A 12 -27.14 2.05 27.04
CA HIS A 12 -26.15 2.01 28.13
C HIS A 12 -24.83 2.64 27.64
N PRO A 13 -24.10 3.41 28.47
CA PRO A 13 -22.88 4.11 28.07
C PRO A 13 -21.67 3.23 27.70
N ASP A 14 -21.85 1.90 27.64
CA ASP A 14 -20.81 0.93 27.27
C ASP A 14 -21.03 0.31 25.88
N ASP A 15 -21.96 0.84 25.08
CA ASP A 15 -22.16 0.42 23.69
C ASP A 15 -21.06 1.01 22.77
N ARG A 16 -19.80 0.69 23.07
CA ARG A 16 -18.71 0.83 22.11
C ARG A 16 -18.89 -0.32 21.13
N THR A 17 -19.48 -0.02 19.98
CA THR A 17 -19.45 -0.87 18.79
C THR A 17 -18.04 -1.40 18.61
N ALA A 18 -17.83 -2.66 19.00
CA ALA A 18 -16.62 -3.40 18.73
C ALA A 18 -16.47 -3.44 17.21
N MET A 19 -15.48 -2.71 16.70
CA MET A 19 -15.04 -2.81 15.33
C MET A 19 -14.56 -4.24 15.16
N ARG A 20 -15.40 -5.10 14.56
CA ARG A 20 -15.02 -6.46 14.19
C ARG A 20 -13.90 -6.32 13.16
N VAL A 21 -12.67 -6.57 13.60
CA VAL A 21 -11.52 -6.72 12.72
C VAL A 21 -11.76 -8.00 11.94
N TRP A 22 -11.87 -7.87 10.62
CA TRP A 22 -11.89 -9.00 9.71
C TRP A 22 -10.45 -9.50 9.61
N GLY A 23 -10.21 -10.79 9.81
CA GLY A 23 -8.88 -11.37 9.66
C GLY A 23 -8.42 -11.21 8.21
N PHE A 24 -7.32 -10.49 8.03
CA PHE A 24 -6.64 -10.35 6.73
C PHE A 24 -5.43 -11.29 6.71
N ALA A 25 -5.35 -12.13 5.68
CA ALA A 25 -4.07 -12.69 5.26
C ALA A 25 -3.28 -11.56 4.58
N ALA A 26 -2.44 -10.87 5.35
CA ALA A 26 -1.53 -9.88 4.79
C ALA A 26 -0.37 -10.62 4.11
N LEU A 27 -0.31 -10.55 2.78
CA LEU A 27 0.90 -10.84 2.04
C LEU A 27 1.84 -9.65 2.27
N VAL A 28 2.77 -9.77 3.23
CA VAL A 28 3.78 -8.74 3.44
C VAL A 28 4.86 -8.91 2.37
N TRP A 29 4.82 -8.08 1.34
CA TRP A 29 5.94 -7.89 0.42
C TRP A 29 6.81 -6.74 0.95
N VAL A 30 8.11 -6.97 1.10
CA VAL A 30 9.06 -5.89 1.33
C VAL A 30 9.67 -5.57 -0.03
N ALA A 31 9.10 -4.57 -0.72
CA ALA A 31 9.79 -3.90 -1.81
C ALA A 31 10.98 -3.15 -1.18
N SER A 32 12.21 -3.60 -1.45
CA SER A 32 13.34 -2.73 -1.17
C SER A 32 13.41 -1.69 -2.29
N CYS A 33 12.87 -0.50 -2.05
CA CYS A 33 13.17 0.69 -2.85
C CYS A 33 14.65 1.04 -2.64
N SER A 34 15.55 0.40 -3.41
CA SER A 34 16.91 0.89 -3.53
C SER A 34 16.96 1.90 -4.68
N ASP A 35 16.73 3.17 -4.38
CA ASP A 35 17.24 4.26 -5.20
C ASP A 35 18.77 4.28 -5.09
N GLY A 36 19.38 3.40 -5.88
CA GLY A 36 20.82 3.29 -6.04
C GLY A 36 21.23 3.70 -7.44
N ASP A 37 20.89 4.92 -7.88
CA ASP A 37 21.54 5.52 -9.04
C ASP A 37 22.88 6.12 -8.58
N THR A 38 23.88 5.26 -8.39
CA THR A 38 25.24 5.68 -8.05
C THR A 38 26.05 5.93 -9.30
N ASP A 39 25.76 7.02 -10.01
CA ASP A 39 26.75 7.65 -10.89
C ASP A 39 27.54 8.71 -10.11
N LYS A 40 28.34 8.24 -9.14
CA LYS A 40 29.44 9.03 -8.56
C LYS A 40 30.68 8.13 -8.45
N THR A 41 31.56 8.33 -9.41
CA THR A 41 32.90 7.76 -9.55
C THR A 41 33.77 7.86 -8.29
N GLY A 42 34.40 6.75 -7.90
CA GLY A 42 35.55 6.71 -7.01
C GLY A 42 35.65 5.43 -6.16
N GLY A 43 36.35 4.40 -6.66
CA GLY A 43 36.64 3.15 -5.93
C GLY A 43 37.59 3.30 -4.72
N PRO A 44 38.07 2.20 -4.06
CA PRO A 44 38.31 0.88 -4.66
C PRO A 44 37.81 -0.37 -3.89
N SER A 45 37.60 -1.42 -4.69
CA SER A 45 37.87 -2.86 -4.45
C SER A 45 37.28 -3.60 -3.24
N GLY A 46 36.51 -4.65 -3.57
CA GLY A 46 36.76 -5.99 -3.03
C GLY A 46 35.63 -6.61 -2.18
N ALA A 47 34.81 -7.45 -2.80
CA ALA A 47 34.54 -8.82 -2.35
C ALA A 47 33.39 -9.40 -3.19
N SER A 48 33.73 -10.31 -4.09
CA SER A 48 32.79 -11.27 -4.66
C SER A 48 32.32 -12.24 -3.57
N SER A 49 31.02 -12.35 -3.37
CA SER A 49 30.43 -13.56 -2.77
C SER A 49 29.18 -13.93 -3.54
N SER A 50 29.37 -14.88 -4.44
CA SER A 50 28.33 -15.80 -4.89
C SER A 50 27.75 -16.51 -3.68
N GLY A 51 26.49 -16.22 -3.35
CA GLY A 51 25.72 -16.92 -2.32
C GLY A 51 24.32 -17.18 -2.84
N ALA A 52 24.14 -18.34 -3.46
CA ALA A 52 22.82 -18.90 -3.69
C ALA A 52 22.29 -19.45 -2.35
N GLY A 53 21.03 -19.12 -2.04
CA GLY A 53 20.24 -19.79 -1.02
C GLY A 53 20.46 -19.30 0.41
N ASP A 54 19.44 -18.64 0.96
CA ASP A 54 18.90 -19.03 2.25
C ASP A 54 17.46 -18.51 2.39
N ALA A 55 16.49 -19.43 2.31
CA ALA A 55 15.13 -19.18 2.75
C ALA A 55 15.15 -19.09 4.29
N SER A 56 15.15 -17.88 4.84
CA SER A 56 15.20 -17.71 6.30
C SER A 56 13.83 -17.95 6.94
N ALA A 57 13.84 -18.70 8.05
CA ALA A 57 12.69 -19.26 8.74
C ALA A 57 11.66 -18.22 9.26
N SER A 58 10.40 -18.63 9.31
CA SER A 58 9.27 -17.89 9.89
C SER A 58 9.52 -17.55 11.36
N SER A 59 9.39 -16.28 11.74
CA SER A 59 9.28 -15.88 13.15
C SER A 59 7.86 -15.39 13.41
N SER A 60 7.21 -15.94 14.44
CA SER A 60 5.87 -15.54 14.87
C SER A 60 5.98 -14.40 15.88
N GLY A 61 5.50 -13.21 15.54
CA GLY A 61 5.28 -12.11 16.48
C GLY A 61 3.82 -12.08 16.92
N THR A 62 3.56 -11.92 18.22
CA THR A 62 2.20 -11.71 18.74
C THR A 62 1.88 -10.22 18.79
N ILE A 63 0.80 -9.78 18.14
CA ILE A 63 0.26 -8.42 18.32
C ILE A 63 -0.55 -8.39 19.62
N PRO A 64 -0.27 -7.50 20.59
CA PRO A 64 -1.03 -7.44 21.84
C PRO A 64 -2.46 -6.94 21.62
N GLY A 65 -3.47 -7.75 21.96
CA GLY A 65 -4.83 -7.28 22.24
C GLY A 65 -5.96 -7.69 21.30
N GLY A 66 -5.73 -8.54 20.30
CA GLY A 66 -6.78 -9.20 19.51
C GLY A 66 -6.66 -10.72 19.64
N ASP A 67 -7.75 -11.46 19.38
CA ASP A 67 -7.62 -12.88 19.02
C ASP A 67 -6.50 -13.00 17.98
N SER A 68 -5.62 -13.99 18.14
CA SER A 68 -4.35 -14.08 17.42
C SER A 68 -4.56 -14.22 15.91
N ASP A 69 -4.76 -13.09 15.23
CA ASP A 69 -4.64 -12.97 13.78
C ASP A 69 -3.20 -13.35 13.46
N THR A 70 -3.05 -14.59 13.02
CA THR A 70 -1.75 -15.16 12.69
C THR A 70 -1.38 -14.62 11.33
N VAL A 71 -0.39 -13.74 11.28
CA VAL A 71 0.24 -13.34 10.02
C VAL A 71 1.11 -14.48 9.54
N VAL A 72 0.85 -14.97 8.33
CA VAL A 72 1.65 -16.01 7.67
C VAL A 72 2.44 -15.36 6.54
N VAL A 73 3.76 -15.40 6.63
CA VAL A 73 4.62 -15.05 5.50
C VAL A 73 4.66 -16.26 4.57
N HIS A 74 4.07 -16.12 3.38
CA HIS A 74 4.05 -17.19 2.38
C HIS A 74 5.41 -17.37 1.72
N ALA A 75 6.04 -16.27 1.29
CA ALA A 75 7.35 -16.28 0.68
C ALA A 75 8.02 -14.90 0.78
N VAL A 76 9.35 -14.88 0.67
CA VAL A 76 10.14 -13.67 0.46
C VAL A 76 10.99 -13.95 -0.76
N VAL A 77 10.70 -13.27 -1.87
CA VAL A 77 11.31 -13.55 -3.18
C VAL A 77 11.74 -12.25 -3.82
N ASP A 78 13.01 -12.21 -4.23
CA ASP A 78 13.50 -11.19 -5.14
C ASP A 78 13.14 -11.60 -6.58
N LEU A 79 12.28 -10.80 -7.22
CA LEU A 79 12.01 -10.99 -8.64
C LEU A 79 13.29 -10.72 -9.46
N PRO A 80 13.51 -11.43 -10.58
CA PRO A 80 14.63 -11.12 -11.47
C PRO A 80 14.60 -9.65 -11.84
N ARG A 81 15.72 -8.93 -11.75
CA ARG A 81 15.78 -7.49 -12.04
C ARG A 81 15.76 -7.25 -13.55
N THR A 82 14.58 -7.00 -14.11
CA THR A 82 14.34 -6.75 -15.53
C THR A 82 13.75 -5.36 -15.75
N ALA A 83 13.55 -4.96 -17.01
CA ALA A 83 12.83 -3.74 -17.33
C ALA A 83 11.39 -3.71 -16.77
N ARG A 84 10.77 -4.87 -16.51
CA ARG A 84 9.39 -4.98 -16.01
C ARG A 84 9.26 -5.01 -14.50
N THR A 85 10.31 -5.43 -13.79
CA THR A 85 10.24 -5.76 -12.36
C THR A 85 11.10 -4.86 -11.49
N ARG A 86 12.06 -4.10 -12.06
CA ARG A 86 13.03 -3.30 -11.30
C ARG A 86 12.44 -2.05 -10.61
N THR A 87 11.17 -1.76 -10.85
CA THR A 87 10.48 -0.51 -10.51
C THR A 87 9.09 -0.74 -9.91
N LEU A 88 8.73 -1.98 -9.55
CA LEU A 88 7.42 -2.26 -8.96
C LEU A 88 7.35 -1.63 -7.56
N SER A 89 6.25 -0.93 -7.28
CA SER A 89 5.97 -0.33 -5.98
C SER A 89 4.78 -1.06 -5.34
N GLY A 90 3.54 -0.67 -5.68
CA GLY A 90 2.34 -1.26 -5.08
C GLY A 90 1.92 -2.61 -5.68
N LEU A 91 1.23 -3.41 -4.87
CA LEU A 91 0.77 -4.76 -5.22
C LEU A 91 -0.67 -5.01 -4.76
N THR A 92 -1.47 -5.65 -5.61
CA THR A 92 -2.79 -6.20 -5.25
C THR A 92 -2.95 -7.59 -5.85
N GLY A 93 -3.87 -8.42 -5.34
CA GLY A 93 -4.07 -9.75 -5.90
C GLY A 93 -5.04 -10.62 -5.13
N GLU A 94 -5.34 -11.78 -5.72
CA GLU A 94 -6.15 -12.84 -5.13
C GLU A 94 -5.61 -14.20 -5.56
N GLY A 95 -5.42 -15.11 -4.60
CA GLY A 95 -4.87 -16.44 -4.87
C GLY A 95 -3.45 -16.35 -5.44
N PRO A 96 -3.16 -16.98 -6.60
CA PRO A 96 -1.84 -16.90 -7.24
C PRO A 96 -1.70 -15.70 -8.18
N HIS A 97 -2.75 -14.90 -8.40
CA HIS A 97 -2.74 -13.82 -9.39
C HIS A 97 -2.60 -12.46 -8.72
N PHE A 98 -1.58 -11.73 -9.14
CA PHE A 98 -1.24 -10.42 -8.63
C PHE A 98 -1.12 -9.40 -9.76
N TYR A 99 -1.26 -8.13 -9.38
CA TYR A 99 -1.10 -6.97 -10.22
C TYR A 99 -0.24 -5.96 -9.47
N ALA A 100 0.81 -5.49 -10.12
CA ALA A 100 1.70 -4.49 -9.57
C ALA A 100 1.70 -3.22 -10.42
N VAL A 101 1.92 -2.08 -9.76
CA VAL A 101 2.13 -0.79 -10.44
C VAL A 101 3.61 -0.39 -10.31
N PRO A 102 4.27 0.05 -11.40
CA PRO A 102 5.63 0.56 -11.34
C PRO A 102 5.71 2.08 -11.18
N ASP A 103 6.75 2.55 -10.48
CA ASP A 103 7.03 3.99 -10.25
C ASP A 103 7.25 4.76 -11.57
N LYS A 104 7.99 4.18 -12.52
CA LYS A 104 8.51 4.87 -13.71
C LYS A 104 7.84 4.48 -15.03
N ASP A 105 6.94 3.49 -15.03
CA ASP A 105 6.31 2.97 -16.24
C ASP A 105 4.78 2.91 -16.09
N ARG A 106 4.06 3.58 -17.00
CA ARG A 106 2.58 3.71 -16.98
C ARG A 106 1.90 2.42 -17.43
N ARG A 107 2.00 1.37 -16.61
CA ARG A 107 1.37 0.08 -16.86
C ARG A 107 0.95 -0.59 -15.56
N ILE A 108 0.11 -1.60 -15.68
CA ILE A 108 -0.14 -2.59 -14.62
C ILE A 108 0.56 -3.88 -15.05
N VAL A 109 1.46 -4.41 -14.23
CA VAL A 109 2.17 -5.68 -14.50
C VAL A 109 1.43 -6.81 -13.82
N GLY A 110 1.01 -7.83 -14.56
CA GLY A 110 0.46 -9.04 -13.98
C GLY A 110 1.56 -10.00 -13.57
N LEU A 111 1.39 -10.61 -12.40
CA LEU A 111 2.25 -11.67 -11.89
C LEU A 111 1.39 -12.89 -11.51
N THR A 112 1.81 -14.07 -11.94
CA THR A 112 1.19 -15.33 -11.53
C THR A 112 2.19 -16.18 -10.76
N ALA A 113 1.93 -16.39 -9.48
CA ALA A 113 2.75 -17.21 -8.60
C ALA A 113 2.57 -18.70 -8.91
N ASN A 114 3.65 -19.47 -8.77
CA ASN A 114 3.57 -20.92 -8.65
C ASN A 114 2.94 -21.33 -7.30
N ALA A 115 2.65 -22.63 -7.14
CA ALA A 115 1.89 -23.13 -5.99
C ALA A 115 2.53 -22.86 -4.61
N ASP A 116 3.85 -22.67 -4.55
CA ASP A 116 4.60 -22.39 -3.32
C ASP A 116 5.04 -20.93 -3.18
N TYR A 117 4.60 -20.05 -4.09
CA TYR A 117 4.91 -18.61 -4.12
C TYR A 117 6.42 -18.29 -4.22
N THR A 118 7.25 -19.24 -4.65
CA THR A 118 8.70 -19.04 -4.81
C THR A 118 9.09 -18.58 -6.22
N GLY A 119 8.17 -18.68 -7.18
CA GLY A 119 8.39 -18.30 -8.57
C GLY A 119 7.18 -17.59 -9.17
N PHE A 120 7.43 -16.64 -10.07
CA PHE A 120 6.40 -15.83 -10.70
C PHE A 120 6.58 -15.80 -12.22
N GLU A 121 5.50 -16.10 -12.93
CA GLU A 121 5.35 -15.70 -14.33
C GLU A 121 4.94 -14.23 -14.37
N ILE A 122 5.61 -13.44 -15.22
CA ILE A 122 5.40 -12.00 -15.33
C ILE A 122 4.92 -11.70 -16.75
N ASP A 123 3.78 -11.03 -16.88
CA ASP A 123 3.24 -10.66 -18.19
C ASP A 123 3.85 -9.37 -18.74
N ASP A 124 3.50 -9.02 -19.98
CA ASP A 124 3.98 -7.79 -20.64
C ASP A 124 3.44 -6.50 -20.02
N GLY A 125 2.42 -6.62 -19.17
CA GLY A 125 1.67 -5.56 -18.54
C GLY A 125 0.64 -4.89 -19.45
N THR A 126 -0.37 -4.31 -18.81
CA THR A 126 -1.43 -3.51 -19.44
C THR A 126 -1.03 -2.04 -19.44
N VAL A 127 -0.87 -1.45 -20.63
CA VAL A 127 -0.49 -0.02 -20.78
C VAL A 127 -1.66 0.88 -20.37
N LEU A 128 -1.37 1.89 -19.55
CA LEU A 128 -2.36 2.87 -19.14
C LEU A 128 -2.52 3.96 -20.22
N THR A 129 -3.76 4.26 -20.58
CA THR A 129 -4.10 5.20 -21.66
C THR A 129 -5.10 6.24 -21.21
N GLY A 130 -5.05 7.43 -21.82
CA GLY A 130 -6.01 8.51 -21.54
C GLY A 130 -5.86 9.20 -20.18
N LEU A 131 -4.78 8.92 -19.43
CA LEU A 131 -4.49 9.62 -18.17
C LEU A 131 -4.34 11.12 -18.42
N VAL A 132 -5.06 11.92 -17.63
CA VAL A 132 -5.09 13.39 -17.75
C VAL A 132 -3.96 14.08 -17.00
N HIS A 133 -3.34 13.39 -16.03
CA HIS A 133 -2.24 13.93 -15.23
C HIS A 133 -0.90 13.81 -15.99
N PRO A 134 -0.08 14.88 -16.05
CA PRO A 134 1.12 14.90 -16.88
C PRO A 134 2.26 14.08 -16.30
N THR A 135 2.34 13.92 -14.98
CA THR A 135 3.37 13.16 -14.26
C THR A 135 2.88 11.77 -13.86
N TRP A 136 3.83 10.89 -13.57
CA TRP A 136 3.59 9.51 -13.15
C TRP A 136 4.66 9.12 -12.12
N ASP A 137 4.18 8.62 -11.00
CA ASP A 137 4.91 8.00 -9.90
C ASP A 137 3.97 6.96 -9.28
N GLY A 138 3.96 5.78 -9.90
CA GLY A 138 2.98 4.75 -9.59
C GLY A 138 3.31 4.01 -8.29
N GLU A 139 2.64 4.38 -7.19
CA GLU A 139 2.94 3.81 -5.87
C GLU A 139 1.96 2.75 -5.39
N GLY A 140 0.67 2.92 -5.64
CA GLY A 140 -0.38 2.08 -5.04
C GLY A 140 -1.34 1.54 -6.08
N ILE A 141 -1.83 0.30 -5.89
CA ILE A 141 -2.82 -0.33 -6.77
C ILE A 141 -3.85 -1.11 -5.97
N ALA A 142 -5.12 -0.97 -6.33
CA ALA A 142 -6.21 -1.77 -5.77
C ALA A 142 -7.12 -2.27 -6.89
N ARG A 143 -7.42 -3.57 -6.90
CA ARG A 143 -8.35 -4.17 -7.86
C ARG A 143 -9.79 -4.07 -7.34
N ALA A 144 -10.67 -3.44 -8.11
CA ALA A 144 -12.08 -3.31 -7.77
C ALA A 144 -12.84 -4.64 -8.00
N PRO A 145 -14.00 -4.85 -7.34
CA PRO A 145 -14.81 -6.05 -7.52
C PRO A 145 -15.28 -6.31 -8.96
N ASP A 146 -15.40 -5.27 -9.77
CA ASP A 146 -15.78 -5.38 -11.20
C ASP A 146 -14.57 -5.68 -12.12
N GLY A 147 -13.36 -5.84 -11.55
CA GLY A 147 -12.12 -6.13 -12.26
C GLY A 147 -11.36 -4.90 -12.77
N SER A 148 -11.90 -3.70 -12.62
CA SER A 148 -11.19 -2.44 -12.87
C SER A 148 -10.14 -2.15 -11.79
N PHE A 149 -9.32 -1.11 -11.96
CA PHE A 149 -8.23 -0.80 -11.03
C PHE A 149 -8.25 0.66 -10.57
N TYR A 150 -7.95 0.85 -9.29
CA TYR A 150 -7.58 2.15 -8.76
C TYR A 150 -6.06 2.22 -8.57
N LEU A 151 -5.48 3.38 -8.82
CA LEU A 151 -4.03 3.59 -8.76
C LEU A 151 -3.72 4.88 -8.01
N VAL A 152 -2.72 4.87 -7.14
CA VAL A 152 -1.98 6.09 -6.77
C VAL A 152 -0.94 6.28 -7.87
N ALA A 153 -1.11 7.35 -8.63
CA ALA A 153 -0.40 7.58 -9.89
C ALA A 153 0.67 8.66 -9.80
N ASP A 154 0.74 9.40 -8.70
CA ASP A 154 1.78 10.37 -8.40
C ASP A 154 1.76 10.64 -6.90
N GLU A 155 2.86 10.37 -6.21
CA GLU A 155 2.98 10.61 -4.77
C GLU A 155 3.48 12.02 -4.45
N THR A 156 4.22 12.65 -5.37
CA THR A 156 4.68 14.06 -5.25
C THR A 156 3.55 15.07 -5.47
N ALA A 157 2.58 14.73 -6.30
CA ALA A 157 1.34 15.46 -6.55
C ALA A 157 0.14 14.50 -6.44
N PRO A 158 -0.29 14.16 -5.20
CA PRO A 158 -1.21 13.07 -4.90
C PRO A 158 -2.39 12.95 -5.85
N ASN A 159 -2.31 11.95 -6.71
CA ASN A 159 -3.29 11.68 -7.75
C ASN A 159 -3.77 10.24 -7.66
N VAL A 160 -5.06 10.06 -7.34
CA VAL A 160 -5.71 8.75 -7.36
C VAL A 160 -6.58 8.66 -8.60
N VAL A 161 -6.40 7.63 -9.42
CA VAL A 161 -7.14 7.42 -10.66
C VAL A 161 -7.84 6.07 -10.67
N HIS A 162 -8.91 5.98 -11.47
CA HIS A 162 -9.66 4.77 -11.77
C HIS A 162 -9.46 4.45 -13.26
N VAL A 163 -9.08 3.22 -13.56
CA VAL A 163 -8.83 2.73 -14.92
C VAL A 163 -9.57 1.41 -15.16
N SER A 164 -9.94 1.13 -16.41
CA SER A 164 -10.55 -0.15 -16.78
C SER A 164 -9.55 -1.31 -16.64
N ALA A 165 -10.05 -2.55 -16.76
CA ALA A 165 -9.18 -3.73 -16.77
C ALA A 165 -8.16 -3.69 -17.94
N GLU A 166 -8.49 -3.00 -19.02
CA GLU A 166 -7.66 -2.78 -20.21
C GLU A 166 -6.77 -1.52 -20.11
N GLY A 167 -6.75 -0.85 -18.97
CA GLY A 167 -5.90 0.31 -18.70
C GLY A 167 -6.43 1.65 -19.22
N ALA A 168 -7.67 1.73 -19.69
CA ALA A 168 -8.27 2.99 -20.11
C ALA A 168 -8.65 3.85 -18.90
N PHE A 169 -8.26 5.13 -18.88
CA PHE A 169 -8.70 6.08 -17.85
C PHE A 169 -10.22 6.21 -17.80
N LEU A 170 -10.79 6.07 -16.60
CA LEU A 170 -12.22 6.19 -16.35
C LEU A 170 -12.55 7.45 -15.54
N ALA A 171 -11.82 7.67 -14.44
CA ALA A 171 -12.08 8.79 -13.54
C ALA A 171 -10.86 9.17 -12.70
N GLN A 172 -10.86 10.41 -12.21
CA GLN A 172 -9.97 10.85 -11.14
C GLN A 172 -10.74 10.84 -9.82
N ILE A 173 -10.11 10.33 -8.77
CA ILE A 173 -10.66 10.29 -7.41
C ILE A 173 -10.12 11.50 -6.64
N PRO A 174 -10.98 12.38 -6.12
CA PRO A 174 -10.52 13.56 -5.39
C PRO A 174 -9.74 13.20 -4.12
N VAL A 175 -8.52 13.72 -4.01
CA VAL A 175 -7.69 13.67 -2.81
C VAL A 175 -7.85 15.00 -2.05
N PRO A 176 -7.92 15.00 -0.70
CA PRO A 176 -8.01 16.24 0.06
C PRO A 176 -6.84 17.20 -0.24
N GLY A 177 -7.14 18.50 -0.41
CA GLY A 177 -6.14 19.47 -0.87
C GLY A 177 -4.91 19.65 0.02
N ARG A 178 -4.94 19.18 1.27
CA ARG A 178 -3.78 19.21 2.18
C ARG A 178 -2.61 18.33 1.74
N TYR A 179 -2.90 17.36 0.88
CA TYR A 179 -1.90 16.49 0.27
C TYR A 179 -1.21 17.17 -0.93
N ALA A 180 -1.81 18.23 -1.48
CA ALA A 180 -1.21 18.99 -2.55
C ALA A 180 -0.02 19.82 -2.04
N GLY A 181 1.09 19.81 -2.78
CA GLY A 181 2.24 20.67 -2.48
C GLY A 181 3.03 20.27 -1.23
N GLN A 182 2.94 19.00 -0.81
CA GLN A 182 3.82 18.43 0.20
C GLN A 182 5.28 18.49 -0.29
N PRO A 183 6.20 19.24 0.36
CA PRO A 183 7.57 19.41 -0.11
C PRO A 183 8.50 18.26 0.27
N ARG A 184 8.00 17.23 0.95
CA ARG A 184 8.76 16.00 1.17
C ARG A 184 8.61 15.17 -0.09
N ASN A 185 9.48 15.45 -1.06
CA ASN A 185 9.59 14.69 -2.30
C ASN A 185 9.68 13.20 -1.95
N ASN A 186 9.01 12.36 -2.74
CA ASN A 186 9.05 10.91 -2.63
C ASN A 186 8.58 10.35 -1.27
N LYS A 187 7.55 10.97 -0.66
CA LYS A 187 7.00 10.63 0.67
C LYS A 187 5.49 10.91 0.73
N GLY A 188 4.84 10.80 -0.42
CA GLY A 188 3.44 11.12 -0.66
C GLY A 188 2.50 10.02 -0.21
N LEU A 189 1.40 9.83 -0.95
CA LEU A 189 0.57 8.63 -0.82
C LEU A 189 1.33 7.45 -1.43
N GLU A 190 1.54 6.38 -0.67
CA GLU A 190 2.29 5.20 -1.13
C GLU A 190 1.35 4.07 -1.54
N SER A 191 0.39 3.77 -0.67
CA SER A 191 -0.35 2.52 -0.74
C SER A 191 -1.80 2.72 -1.10
N LEU A 192 -2.43 1.68 -1.62
CA LEU A 192 -3.85 1.69 -1.95
C LEU A 192 -4.48 0.31 -1.74
N SER A 193 -5.53 0.25 -0.95
CA SER A 193 -6.43 -0.90 -0.87
C SER A 193 -7.87 -0.48 -1.04
N ILE A 194 -8.74 -1.45 -1.30
CA ILE A 194 -10.17 -1.23 -1.44
C ILE A 194 -10.90 -2.14 -0.47
N ALA A 195 -11.93 -1.61 0.20
CA ALA A 195 -12.82 -2.43 1.02
C ALA A 195 -13.45 -3.54 0.17
N PRO A 196 -13.73 -4.73 0.74
CA PRO A 196 -14.43 -5.80 0.03
C PRO A 196 -15.78 -5.39 -0.59
N SER A 197 -16.45 -4.39 -0.02
CA SER A 197 -17.70 -3.83 -0.56
C SER A 197 -17.52 -2.96 -1.81
N GLY A 198 -16.29 -2.60 -2.17
CA GLY A 198 -15.95 -1.66 -3.24
C GLY A 198 -16.27 -0.18 -2.92
N ALA A 199 -16.87 0.10 -1.75
CA ALA A 199 -17.39 1.44 -1.44
C ALA A 199 -16.32 2.44 -0.97
N PHE A 200 -15.17 1.93 -0.50
CA PHE A 200 -14.12 2.76 0.07
C PHE A 200 -12.74 2.31 -0.40
N LEU A 201 -11.90 3.29 -0.77
CA LEU A 201 -10.47 3.10 -0.92
C LEU A 201 -9.77 3.56 0.36
N PHE A 202 -8.66 2.92 0.68
CA PHE A 202 -7.79 3.26 1.79
C PHE A 202 -6.39 3.51 1.25
N SER A 203 -5.82 4.65 1.63
CA SER A 203 -4.44 5.01 1.32
C SER A 203 -3.78 5.60 2.56
N CYS A 204 -2.47 5.62 2.59
CA CYS A 204 -1.70 6.29 3.62
C CYS A 204 -0.51 7.00 3.01
N ASN A 205 -0.13 8.12 3.59
CA ASN A 205 1.14 8.74 3.25
C ASN A 205 2.32 8.00 3.89
N GLU A 206 3.46 7.94 3.19
CA GLU A 206 4.67 7.26 3.65
C GLU A 206 5.15 7.84 4.97
N SER A 207 5.28 9.17 5.00
CA SER A 207 5.85 9.94 6.10
C SER A 207 4.99 11.15 6.36
N ALA A 208 5.07 11.75 7.54
CA ALA A 208 4.20 12.88 7.89
C ALA A 208 4.07 13.92 6.78
N LEU A 209 2.88 14.49 6.64
CA LEU A 209 2.74 15.76 5.92
C LEU A 209 3.54 16.83 6.68
N THR A 210 4.05 17.84 5.98
CA THR A 210 4.74 18.95 6.63
C THR A 210 3.92 19.62 7.73
N THR A 211 2.59 19.62 7.58
CA THR A 211 1.66 20.15 8.59
C THR A 211 1.47 19.23 9.80
N ASP A 212 1.85 17.95 9.72
CA ASP A 212 1.61 16.95 10.76
C ASP A 212 2.84 16.66 11.63
N GLY A 213 4.00 17.22 11.27
CA GLY A 213 5.22 17.13 12.07
C GLY A 213 6.43 16.71 11.26
N VAL A 214 7.42 16.15 11.96
CA VAL A 214 8.70 15.70 11.39
C VAL A 214 8.58 14.31 10.76
N ALA A 215 9.42 14.04 9.75
CA ALA A 215 9.54 12.70 9.17
C ALA A 215 10.03 11.68 10.22
N ALA A 216 9.79 10.40 9.95
CA ALA A 216 10.27 9.32 10.81
C ALA A 216 11.79 9.23 10.77
N THR A 217 12.38 8.75 11.87
CA THR A 217 13.77 8.34 11.97
C THR A 217 13.83 6.94 12.56
N LYS A 218 15.01 6.32 12.54
CA LYS A 218 15.21 4.96 13.09
C LYS A 218 14.82 4.82 14.56
N THR A 219 14.88 5.91 15.32
CA THR A 219 14.60 5.93 16.76
C THR A 219 13.30 6.68 17.11
N GLN A 220 12.60 7.22 16.13
CA GLN A 220 11.39 8.04 16.34
C GLN A 220 10.42 7.87 15.18
N GLY A 221 9.19 7.42 15.47
CA GLY A 221 8.13 7.39 14.47
C GLY A 221 7.57 8.77 14.10
N THR A 222 6.60 8.79 13.19
CA THR A 222 6.02 9.99 12.58
C THR A 222 4.49 9.96 12.63
N VAL A 223 3.82 11.06 12.29
CA VAL A 223 2.36 11.07 12.16
C VAL A 223 1.99 10.85 10.70
N VAL A 224 1.43 9.69 10.39
CA VAL A 224 0.84 9.42 9.08
C VAL A 224 -0.67 9.65 9.13
N ARG A 225 -1.29 9.78 7.96
CA ARG A 225 -2.73 9.93 7.80
C ARG A 225 -3.28 8.79 6.96
N ILE A 226 -4.12 7.98 7.60
CA ILE A 226 -4.92 6.98 6.91
C ILE A 226 -6.12 7.69 6.29
N LEU A 227 -6.17 7.68 4.96
CA LEU A 227 -7.20 8.29 4.15
C LEU A 227 -8.19 7.22 3.72
N ARG A 228 -9.46 7.37 4.11
CA ARG A 228 -10.57 6.57 3.62
C ARG A 228 -11.35 7.39 2.60
N LEU A 229 -11.20 7.08 1.32
CA LEU A 229 -11.89 7.76 0.22
C LEU A 229 -13.19 7.03 -0.11
N ALA A 230 -14.31 7.76 -0.18
CA ALA A 230 -15.56 7.20 -0.65
C ALA A 230 -15.57 7.13 -2.19
N VAL A 231 -15.91 5.96 -2.74
CA VAL A 231 -16.04 5.75 -4.19
C VAL A 231 -17.43 6.20 -4.63
N GLY A 232 -17.50 7.24 -5.46
CA GLY A 232 -18.77 7.72 -6.04
C GLY A 232 -19.77 8.34 -5.05
N GLN A 233 -19.39 8.55 -3.79
CA GLN A 233 -20.25 9.11 -2.73
C GLN A 233 -19.49 10.14 -1.89
N ALA A 234 -20.23 10.99 -1.16
CA ALA A 234 -19.64 11.82 -0.13
C ALA A 234 -19.34 10.99 1.13
N GLY A 235 -18.33 11.37 1.91
CA GLY A 235 -18.02 10.71 3.18
C GLY A 235 -16.59 10.22 3.36
N SER A 236 -15.64 10.76 2.60
CA SER A 236 -14.22 10.54 2.87
C SER A 236 -13.84 10.99 4.29
N ARG A 237 -12.87 10.30 4.88
CA ARG A 237 -12.38 10.53 6.25
C ARG A 237 -10.86 10.42 6.28
N GLU A 238 -10.26 11.13 7.22
CA GLU A 238 -8.83 11.08 7.51
C GLU A 238 -8.63 10.74 8.99
N TYR A 239 -7.67 9.88 9.27
CA TYR A 239 -7.29 9.49 10.63
C TYR A 239 -5.78 9.69 10.79
N ALA A 240 -5.37 10.47 11.79
CA ALA A 240 -3.97 10.60 12.14
C ALA A 240 -3.53 9.39 12.99
N TYR A 241 -2.44 8.74 12.59
CA TYR A 241 -1.81 7.65 13.32
C TYR A 241 -0.36 8.01 13.59
N ARG A 242 0.09 7.84 14.84
CA ARG A 242 1.50 8.01 15.17
C ARG A 242 2.18 6.65 15.07
N THR A 243 3.07 6.52 14.09
CA THR A 243 3.88 5.31 13.94
C THR A 243 4.87 5.17 15.09
N GLU A 244 5.23 3.93 15.34
CA GLU A 244 6.30 3.54 16.25
C GLU A 244 7.66 3.79 15.60
N SER A 245 8.71 3.70 16.41
CA SER A 245 10.08 3.65 15.92
C SER A 245 10.34 2.29 15.27
N LEU A 246 10.95 2.24 14.08
CA LEU A 246 11.29 0.96 13.43
C LEU A 246 12.48 0.25 14.10
N GLY A 247 13.30 0.96 14.90
CA GLY A 247 14.41 0.38 15.63
C GLY A 247 15.74 0.43 14.86
N ALA A 248 16.71 -0.38 15.30
CA ALA A 248 18.05 -0.39 14.70
C ALA A 248 18.04 -1.08 13.32
N GLY A 249 18.69 -0.45 12.33
CA GLY A 249 18.88 -0.97 10.97
C GLY A 249 19.84 -0.08 10.19
N SER A 250 20.43 -0.56 9.09
CA SER A 250 21.48 0.17 8.33
C SER A 250 20.99 0.83 7.04
N GLY A 251 19.82 0.48 6.49
CA GLY A 251 19.29 1.03 5.23
C GLY A 251 17.77 1.16 5.20
N GLY A 252 17.23 1.57 4.05
CA GLY A 252 15.80 1.78 3.78
C GLY A 252 15.31 3.16 4.20
N ASP A 253 14.29 3.65 3.47
CA ASP A 253 13.51 4.80 3.89
C ASP A 253 12.56 4.46 5.04
N MET A 254 12.06 5.50 5.71
CA MET A 254 11.32 5.37 6.96
C MET A 254 9.87 5.82 6.75
N GLY A 255 8.95 4.87 6.80
CA GLY A 255 7.53 5.19 6.69
C GLY A 255 6.63 3.98 6.47
N VAL A 256 5.39 4.28 6.09
CA VAL A 256 4.39 3.28 5.72
C VAL A 256 4.57 2.93 4.26
N SER A 257 4.84 1.66 3.98
CA SER A 257 4.90 1.14 2.60
C SER A 257 3.53 0.66 2.13
N GLU A 258 2.76 -0.03 2.98
CA GLU A 258 1.51 -0.68 2.56
C GLU A 258 0.35 -0.54 3.55
N VAL A 259 -0.89 -0.53 3.02
CA VAL A 259 -2.13 -0.62 3.80
C VAL A 259 -3.11 -1.61 3.17
N HIS A 260 -3.69 -2.48 4.00
CA HIS A 260 -4.70 -3.45 3.59
C HIS A 260 -6.03 -3.21 4.33
N ALA A 261 -7.15 -3.45 3.66
CA ALA A 261 -8.51 -3.10 4.10
C ALA A 261 -9.53 -4.18 3.78
#